data_AF-A0A352JI78-F1
#
_entry.id   AF-A0A352JI78-F1
#
_cell.length_a   1.000
_cell.length_b   1.000
_cell.length_c   1.000
_cell.angle_alpha   90.00
_cell.angle_beta   90.00
_cell.angle_gamma   90.00
#
_symmetry.space_group_name_H-M   'P 1'
#
loop_
_entity.id
_entity.type
_entity.pdbx_description
1 polymer ?
#
loop_
_entity_poly.entity_id
_entity_poly.type
_entity_poly.pdbx_seq_one_letter_code
_entity_poly.pdbx_strand_id
1 'polypeptide(L)'
;MAIKKKPSAPPAVTVEDFIGAGGQPPADIRGGEVVSNKTEKSLKLRLDEALLQEIDEVISSKRPSPSRHHWIVSAIVEKLDREKSKSGQIDI
;
A
#
# COMPACT_ATOMS: atom_id res chain seq x y z
N MET A 1 40.82 39.10 37.50
CA MET A 1 39.64 38.64 38.25
C MET A 1 39.03 37.46 37.50
N ALA A 2 38.94 36.28 38.11
CA ALA A 2 38.36 35.10 37.48
C ALA A 2 37.10 34.69 38.26
N ILE A 3 35.92 34.93 37.68
CA ILE A 3 34.65 34.45 38.24
C ILE A 3 34.49 32.96 37.89
N LYS A 4 34.85 32.10 38.84
CA LYS A 4 34.58 30.66 38.79
C LYS A 4 33.06 30.48 38.96
N LYS A 5 32.29 30.47 37.87
CA LYS A 5 30.88 30.09 37.92
C LYS A 5 30.79 28.60 38.26
N LYS A 6 30.16 28.27 39.38
CA LYS A 6 29.84 26.91 39.80
C LYS A 6 28.93 26.28 38.73
N PRO A 7 29.18 25.06 38.25
CA PRO A 7 28.32 24.43 37.25
C PRO A 7 26.91 24.28 37.83
N SER A 8 25.92 24.81 37.11
CA SER A 8 24.49 24.66 37.43
C SER A 8 24.11 23.20 37.20
N ALA A 9 23.40 22.61 38.16
CA ALA A 9 22.94 21.23 38.07
C ALA A 9 22.10 21.03 36.78
N PRO A 10 22.17 19.86 36.13
CA PRO A 10 21.29 19.58 35.02
C PRO A 10 19.83 19.71 35.50
N PRO A 11 18.91 20.22 34.66
CA PRO A 11 17.51 20.27 35.01
C PRO A 11 17.05 18.86 35.40
N ALA A 12 16.22 18.77 36.44
CA ALA A 12 15.63 17.51 36.85
C ALA A 12 14.77 16.99 35.70
N VAL A 13 15.36 16.13 34.86
CA VAL A 13 14.61 15.39 33.84
C VAL A 13 13.72 14.45 34.64
N THR A 14 12.42 14.74 34.63
CA THR A 14 11.44 13.87 35.27
C THR A 14 11.42 12.53 34.53
N VAL A 15 11.12 11.44 35.22
CA VAL A 15 11.11 10.09 34.61
C VAL A 15 10.14 10.06 33.43
N GLU A 16 9.08 10.85 33.52
CA GLU A 16 8.07 11.11 32.50
C GLU A 16 8.67 11.72 31.22
N ASP A 17 9.60 12.67 31.33
CA ASP A 17 10.28 13.28 30.17
C ASP A 17 11.23 12.29 29.47
N PHE A 18 11.84 11.38 30.22
CA PHE A 18 12.70 10.33 29.65
C PHE A 18 11.87 9.23 28.96
N ILE A 19 10.71 8.86 29.53
CA ILE A 19 9.80 7.87 28.95
C ILE A 19 9.16 8.41 27.65
N GLY A 20 8.88 9.71 27.57
CA GLY A 20 8.30 10.36 26.39
C GLY A 20 9.23 10.55 25.19
N ALA A 21 10.55 10.33 25.35
CA ALA A 21 11.53 10.48 24.28
C ALA A 21 11.64 9.27 23.34
N GLY A 22 10.99 8.15 23.69
CA GLY A 22 10.79 7.02 22.79
C GLY A 22 9.73 7.39 21.75
N GLY A 23 10.06 7.25 20.46
CA GLY A 23 9.12 7.51 19.37
C GLY A 23 7.75 6.93 19.67
N GLN A 24 6.71 7.76 19.51
CA GLN A 24 5.35 7.33 19.79
C GLN A 24 5.09 6.03 19.02
N PRO A 25 4.49 5.00 19.67
CA PRO A 25 3.99 3.87 18.90
C PRO A 25 3.11 4.45 17.80
N PRO A 26 3.17 3.93 16.55
CA PRO A 26 2.21 4.31 15.54
C PRO A 26 0.86 4.22 16.21
N ALA A 27 0.12 5.34 16.26
CA ALA A 27 -1.24 5.33 16.78
C ALA A 27 -1.89 4.12 16.14
N ASP A 28 -2.41 3.19 16.95
CA ASP A 28 -3.10 2.01 16.44
C ASP A 28 -4.13 2.53 15.45
N ILE A 29 -3.82 2.45 14.15
CA ILE A 29 -4.78 2.67 13.07
C ILE A 29 -5.63 1.39 13.04
N ARG A 30 -6.26 1.08 14.17
CA ARG A 30 -7.38 0.17 14.28
C ARG A 30 -8.61 1.07 14.22
N GLY A 31 -8.93 1.52 13.01
CA GLY A 31 -10.09 2.38 12.75
C GLY A 31 -9.80 3.70 12.05
N GLY A 32 -8.65 3.84 11.37
CA GLY A 32 -8.46 4.89 10.37
C GLY A 32 -9.22 4.56 9.09
N GLU A 33 -10.55 4.56 9.15
CA GLU A 33 -11.37 4.58 7.95
C GLU A 33 -11.36 6.00 7.37
N VAL A 34 -10.22 6.38 6.79
CA VAL A 34 -10.24 7.17 5.56
C VAL A 34 -9.90 6.21 4.43
N VAL A 35 -10.63 5.11 4.36
CA VAL A 35 -10.74 4.34 3.12
C VAL A 35 -11.99 4.91 2.48
N SER A 36 -11.80 5.66 1.40
CA SER A 36 -12.88 5.93 0.45
C SER A 36 -13.58 4.59 0.22
N ASN A 37 -14.78 4.42 0.78
CA ASN A 37 -15.56 3.19 0.77
C ASN A 37 -16.04 2.96 -0.66
N LYS A 38 -15.10 2.68 -1.56
CA LYS A 38 -15.38 2.09 -2.84
C LYS A 38 -15.81 0.69 -2.47
N THR A 39 -17.12 0.47 -2.50
CA THR A 39 -17.72 -0.82 -2.19
C THR A 39 -17.17 -1.86 -3.15
N GLU A 40 -16.10 -2.56 -2.74
CA GLU A 40 -15.54 -3.66 -3.50
C GLU A 40 -16.54 -4.82 -3.47
N LYS A 41 -16.86 -5.37 -4.65
CA LYS A 41 -17.74 -6.53 -4.78
C LYS A 41 -16.92 -7.74 -5.21
N SER A 42 -17.01 -8.82 -4.43
CA SER A 42 -16.38 -10.09 -4.77
C SER A 42 -17.11 -10.76 -5.94
N LEU A 43 -16.34 -11.23 -6.93
CA LEU A 43 -16.83 -11.97 -8.08
C LEU A 43 -16.33 -13.41 -8.00
N LYS A 44 -17.25 -14.39 -8.06
CA LYS A 44 -16.89 -15.82 -8.18
C LYS A 44 -16.89 -16.20 -9.65
N LEU A 45 -15.74 -16.61 -10.18
CA LEU A 45 -15.57 -17.02 -11.57
C LEU A 45 -15.34 -18.54 -11.65
N ARG A 46 -15.88 -19.16 -12.70
CA ARG A 46 -15.53 -20.53 -13.10
C ARG A 46 -14.67 -20.42 -14.35
N LEU A 47 -13.45 -20.93 -14.28
CA LEU A 47 -12.50 -20.95 -15.38
C LEU A 47 -12.13 -22.40 -15.67
N ASP A 48 -11.80 -22.69 -16.92
CA ASP A 48 -11.18 -23.96 -17.28
C ASP A 48 -9.82 -24.09 -16.57
N GLU A 49 -9.47 -25.29 -16.16
CA GLU A 49 -8.23 -25.57 -15.44
C GLU A 49 -6.99 -25.26 -16.30
N ALA A 50 -7.05 -25.56 -17.60
CA ALA A 50 -5.97 -25.27 -18.53
C ALA A 50 -5.72 -23.75 -18.65
N LEU A 51 -6.79 -22.96 -18.67
CA LEU A 51 -6.69 -21.51 -18.70
C LEU A 51 -6.09 -20.95 -17.39
N LEU A 52 -6.46 -21.53 -16.25
CA LEU A 52 -5.90 -21.12 -14.96
C LEU A 52 -4.39 -21.40 -14.90
N GLN A 53 -3.96 -22.55 -15.43
CA GLN A 53 -2.55 -22.90 -15.51
C GLN A 53 -1.76 -21.94 -16.42
N GLU A 54 -2.30 -21.58 -17.58
CA GLU A 54 -1.68 -20.61 -18.49
C GLU A 54 -1.49 -19.24 -17.80
N ILE A 55 -2.49 -18.78 -17.05
CA ILE A 55 -2.39 -17.53 -16.28
C ILE A 55 -1.26 -17.61 -15.24
N ASP A 56 -1.16 -18.71 -14.52
CA ASP A 56 -0.12 -18.90 -13.50
C ASP A 56 1.29 -18.93 -14.10
N GLU A 57 1.47 -19.58 -15.25
CA GLU A 57 2.74 -19.59 -15.98
C GLU A 57 3.16 -18.17 -16.38
N VAL A 58 2.23 -17.36 -16.92
CA VAL A 58 2.49 -15.96 -17.30
C VAL A 58 2.78 -15.07 -16.08
N ILE A 59 2.15 -15.32 -14.94
CA ILE A 59 2.43 -14.59 -13.69
C ILE A 59 3.83 -14.94 -13.17
N SER A 60 4.21 -16.22 -13.22
CA SER A 60 5.48 -16.72 -12.71
C SER A 60 6.70 -16.21 -13.50
N SER A 61 6.51 -15.90 -14.78
CA SER A 61 7.57 -15.40 -15.66
C SER A 61 7.93 -13.93 -15.42
N LYS A 62 7.04 -13.17 -14.76
CA LYS A 62 7.24 -11.74 -14.45
C LYS A 62 8.04 -11.57 -13.15
N ARG A 63 8.91 -10.54 -13.09
CA ARG A 63 9.66 -10.15 -11.89
C ARG A 63 9.46 -8.66 -11.56
N PRO A 64 8.91 -8.32 -10.38
CA PRO A 64 8.37 -9.22 -9.36
C PRO A 64 7.10 -9.93 -9.86
N SER A 65 6.86 -11.15 -9.36
CA SER A 65 5.66 -11.91 -9.73
C SER A 65 4.44 -11.31 -9.02
N PRO A 66 3.45 -10.76 -9.74
CA PRO A 66 2.27 -10.17 -9.12
C PRO A 66 1.34 -11.25 -8.55
N SER A 67 0.47 -10.89 -7.60
CA SER A 67 -0.58 -11.81 -7.17
C SER A 67 -1.57 -12.08 -8.32
N ARG A 68 -2.16 -13.27 -8.34
CA ARG A 68 -3.15 -13.65 -9.37
C ARG A 68 -4.30 -12.66 -9.48
N HIS A 69 -4.85 -12.23 -8.35
CA HIS A 69 -5.89 -11.20 -8.31
C HIS A 69 -5.42 -9.90 -8.96
N HIS A 70 -4.24 -9.39 -8.57
CA HIS A 70 -3.72 -8.14 -9.11
C HIS A 70 -3.47 -8.22 -10.61
N TRP A 71 -2.92 -9.34 -11.09
CA TRP A 71 -2.70 -9.57 -12.51
C TRP A 71 -4.00 -9.59 -13.29
N ILE A 72 -5.02 -10.32 -12.81
CA ILE A 72 -6.34 -10.41 -13.47
C ILE A 72 -7.00 -9.03 -13.54
N VAL A 73 -7.01 -8.27 -12.44
CA VAL A 73 -7.58 -6.91 -12.42
C VAL A 73 -6.85 -6.00 -13.40
N SER A 74 -5.52 -6.06 -13.43
CA SER A 74 -4.71 -5.26 -14.36
C SER A 74 -5.01 -5.61 -15.81
N ALA A 75 -5.11 -6.91 -16.13
CA ALA A 75 -5.44 -7.38 -17.48
C ALA A 75 -6.85 -6.91 -17.92
N ILE A 76 -7.83 -6.91 -17.00
CA ILE A 76 -9.18 -6.38 -17.28
C ILE A 76 -9.13 -4.88 -17.56
N VAL A 77 -8.42 -4.11 -16.73
CA VAL A 77 -8.27 -2.65 -16.92
C VAL A 77 -7.60 -2.35 -18.26
N GLU A 78 -6.52 -3.05 -18.57
CA GLU A 78 -5.79 -2.91 -19.84
C GLU A 78 -6.68 -3.24 -21.04
N LYS A 79 -7.46 -4.33 -20.96
CA LYS A 79 -8.38 -4.71 -22.03
C LYS A 79 -9.47 -3.65 -22.23
N LEU A 80 -10.07 -3.13 -21.15
CA LEU A 80 -11.08 -2.08 -21.22
C LEU A 80 -10.53 -0.80 -21.85
N ASP A 81 -9.29 -0.42 -21.52
CA ASP A 81 -8.63 0.76 -22.09
C ASP A 81 -8.36 0.60 -23.59
N ARG A 82 -7.88 -0.60 -24.00
CA ARG A 82 -7.71 -0.96 -25.42
C ARG A 82 -9.02 -0.88 -26.21
N GLU A 83 -10.13 -1.36 -25.66
CA GLU A 83 -11.43 -1.32 -26.34
C GLU A 83 -12.02 0.10 -26.44
N LYS A 84 -11.86 0.92 -25.40
CA LYS A 84 -12.25 2.35 -25.43
C LYS A 84 -11.45 3.12 -26.47
N SER A 85 -10.16 2.85 -26.55
CA SER A 85 -9.28 3.48 -27.55
C SER A 85 -9.65 3.07 -28.98
N LYS A 86 -9.99 1.80 -29.20
CA LYS A 86 -10.43 1.29 -30.53
C LYS A 86 -11.79 1.83 -30.96
N SER A 87 -12.74 1.99 -30.03
CA SER A 87 -14.07 2.52 -30.34
C SER A 87 -14.10 4.03 -30.59
N GLY A 88 -13.04 4.77 -30.21
CA GLY A 88 -12.83 6.17 -30.57
C GLY A 88 -12.18 6.37 -31.95
N GLN A 89 -11.77 5.31 -32.63
CA GLN A 89 -11.20 5.34 -33.97
C GLN A 89 -12.27 4.94 -34.99
N ILE A 90 -13.28 5.81 -35.14
CA ILE A 90 -14.18 5.79 -36.28
C ILE A 90 -13.51 6.69 -37.32
N ASP A 91 -13.02 6.07 -38.39
CA ASP A 91 -12.45 6.72 -39.57
C ASP A 91 -13.42 7.79 -40.13
N ILE A 92 -12.91 9.02 -40.29
CA ILE A 92 -13.46 10.06 -41.18
C ILE A 92 -12.58 10.10 -42.43
#